data_AF-A0A3N0ZUW8-F1
#
_entry.id   AF-A0A3N0ZUW8-F1
#
_cell.length_a   1.000
_cell.length_b   1.000
_cell.length_c   1.000
_cell.angle_alpha   90.00
_cell.angle_beta   90.00
_cell.angle_gamma   90.00
#
_symmetry.space_group_name_H-M   'P 1'
#
loop_
_entity.id
_entity.type
_entity.pdbx_description
1 polymer ?
#
loop_
_entity_poly.entity_id
_entity_poly.type
_entity_poly.pdbx_seq_one_letter_code
_entity_poly.pdbx_strand_id
1 'polypeptide(L)'
;MTKKIKFEDLPGFSKLFVKQVNQITSPTNLFISQNNNDSAESKISLLSDFSISNNLITIIANTARKLKSSEQQRENIRLLQSNNSFVCTATIKPAFTGGPSNIMLKLLSVFLQSENLKKRFKKFNFIPILWIDDDVHDNLESSQCYVFSHSGHILNFSCSKDASKTDRTAIHKKIFNNEINSIIKQITDILPDSQRKPRVSELLKNAYQTDYSWSFASTKMLNSLFKYLGVLFIFSSDVRKSGLFNNLIAKELSERGKTFELIKTTQTKLKKFDIDIPDKSYSYNLNMHIQNQVQKCTKKESMKFTDYSPNIMLRSVFEDSLLPVVSRICSPSEFIYSLLLDDIYNHFETIKPAHLPRFSATFIDAQTKSFIQETGTDLKEVISGYKRLQKMMENNENIRKALNWLYPNENLQERLISMVNIFSASGKQFAIRTVRKLSNNEPAKHFIINI
;
A
#
# COMPACT_ATOMS: atom_id res chain seq x y z
N MET A 1 -11.18 -10.46 -21.79
CA MET A 1 -10.61 -9.10 -21.97
C MET A 1 -10.64 -8.37 -20.65
N THR A 2 -9.62 -7.57 -20.35
CA THR A 2 -9.64 -6.62 -19.22
C THR A 2 -10.49 -5.43 -19.64
N LYS A 3 -11.70 -5.28 -19.08
CA LYS A 3 -12.51 -4.06 -19.27
C LYS A 3 -11.94 -2.95 -18.38
N LYS A 4 -12.09 -1.69 -18.80
CA LYS A 4 -11.66 -0.51 -18.04
C LYS A 4 -12.87 0.33 -17.66
N ILE A 5 -12.92 0.78 -16.41
CA ILE A 5 -13.96 1.70 -15.89
C ILE A 5 -13.27 2.99 -15.47
N LYS A 6 -13.88 4.14 -15.76
CA LYS A 6 -13.35 5.43 -15.32
C LYS A 6 -13.60 5.59 -13.82
N PHE A 7 -12.71 6.27 -13.11
CA PHE A 7 -12.91 6.50 -11.68
C PHE A 7 -14.13 7.37 -11.35
N GLU A 8 -14.57 8.24 -12.27
CA GLU A 8 -15.81 9.03 -12.13
C GLU A 8 -17.08 8.17 -12.08
N ASP A 9 -17.04 6.97 -12.67
CA ASP A 9 -18.15 6.02 -12.69
C ASP A 9 -18.20 5.14 -11.42
N LEU A 10 -17.24 5.28 -10.49
CA LEU A 10 -17.07 4.38 -9.34
C LEU A 10 -17.29 5.09 -8.00
N PRO A 11 -17.94 4.42 -7.03
CA PRO A 11 -18.12 4.98 -5.70
C PRO A 11 -16.81 4.96 -4.88
N GLY A 12 -16.75 5.78 -3.83
CA GLY A 12 -15.66 5.77 -2.87
C GLY A 12 -14.36 6.44 -3.35
N PHE A 13 -14.35 7.10 -4.50
CA PHE A 13 -13.27 8.00 -4.92
C PHE A 13 -13.72 9.46 -4.76
N SER A 14 -12.86 10.32 -4.20
CA SER A 14 -13.21 11.74 -4.03
C SER A 14 -13.20 12.44 -5.39
N LYS A 15 -14.06 13.45 -5.57
CA LYS A 15 -14.08 14.30 -6.78
C LYS A 15 -12.70 14.87 -7.10
N LEU A 16 -11.97 15.27 -6.06
CA LEU A 16 -10.61 15.77 -6.19
C LEU A 16 -9.64 14.69 -6.72
N PHE A 17 -9.71 13.45 -6.20
CA PHE A 17 -8.91 12.34 -6.73
C PHE A 17 -9.18 12.13 -8.21
N VAL A 18 -10.46 12.09 -8.61
CA VAL A 18 -10.87 11.91 -10.01
C VAL A 18 -10.35 13.05 -10.89
N LYS A 19 -10.47 14.30 -10.45
CA LYS A 19 -9.95 15.48 -11.16
C LYS A 19 -8.43 15.39 -11.39
N GLN A 20 -7.68 15.00 -10.36
CA GLN A 20 -6.21 14.94 -10.41
C GLN A 20 -5.71 13.74 -11.22
N VAL A 21 -6.32 12.56 -11.05
CA VAL A 21 -5.89 11.37 -11.78
C VAL A 21 -6.16 11.47 -13.27
N ASN A 22 -7.24 12.13 -13.69
CA ASN A 22 -7.57 12.35 -15.10
C ASN A 22 -6.58 13.28 -15.82
N GLN A 23 -5.77 14.05 -15.09
CA GLN A 23 -4.68 14.83 -15.67
C GLN A 23 -3.46 13.96 -16.03
N ILE A 24 -3.40 12.70 -15.58
CA ILE A 24 -2.31 11.76 -15.89
C ILE A 24 -2.58 11.13 -17.25
N THR A 25 -1.96 11.68 -18.29
CA THR A 25 -2.14 11.21 -19.68
C THR A 25 -1.37 9.91 -19.99
N SER A 26 -0.34 9.56 -19.21
CA SER A 26 0.43 8.32 -19.37
C SER A 26 1.18 7.95 -18.09
N PRO A 27 1.33 6.65 -17.75
CA PRO A 27 2.22 6.21 -16.67
C PRO A 27 3.70 6.44 -16.99
N THR A 28 4.04 7.05 -18.12
CA THR A 28 5.39 7.54 -18.43
C THR A 28 5.47 9.06 -18.51
N ASN A 29 4.34 9.78 -18.60
CA ASN A 29 4.26 11.25 -18.47
C ASN A 29 3.86 11.60 -17.03
N LEU A 30 4.78 11.31 -16.11
CA LEU A 30 4.52 11.12 -14.68
C LEU A 30 4.60 12.38 -13.83
N PHE A 31 4.44 13.54 -14.44
CA PHE A 31 4.79 14.79 -13.78
C PHE A 31 3.66 15.77 -13.89
N ILE A 32 2.66 15.52 -13.06
CA ILE A 32 1.74 16.58 -12.68
C ILE A 32 2.43 17.32 -11.54
N SER A 33 3.44 18.10 -11.89
CA SER A 33 3.65 19.37 -11.22
C SER A 33 3.03 20.43 -12.12
N GLN A 34 2.54 21.53 -11.56
CA GLN A 34 2.07 22.68 -12.36
C GLN A 34 3.19 23.31 -13.22
N ASN A 35 4.44 22.84 -13.10
CA ASN A 35 5.58 23.23 -13.90
C ASN A 35 6.01 22.09 -14.84
N ASN A 36 6.12 22.41 -16.13
CA ASN A 36 6.57 21.52 -17.22
C ASN A 36 8.02 20.95 -17.06
N ASN A 37 8.70 21.22 -15.93
CA ASN A 37 10.09 20.85 -15.65
C ASN A 37 10.27 19.68 -14.67
N ASP A 38 9.19 19.17 -14.09
CA ASP A 38 9.24 17.94 -13.30
C ASP A 38 9.22 16.79 -14.33
N SER A 39 10.30 16.01 -14.46
CA SER A 39 10.42 14.91 -15.43
C SER A 39 11.24 13.75 -14.84
N ALA A 40 11.18 12.55 -15.43
CA ALA A 40 11.86 11.39 -14.84
C ALA A 40 13.37 11.57 -15.02
N GLU A 41 13.74 12.12 -16.16
CA GLU A 41 15.06 12.64 -16.48
C GLU A 41 15.52 13.67 -15.45
N SER A 42 14.68 14.64 -15.09
CA SER A 42 14.98 15.67 -14.09
C SER A 42 15.21 15.06 -12.70
N LYS A 43 14.33 14.14 -12.26
CA LYS A 43 14.52 13.43 -10.97
C LYS A 43 15.80 12.60 -10.94
N ILE A 44 16.05 11.84 -12.00
CA ILE A 44 17.29 11.05 -12.15
C ILE A 44 18.52 11.96 -12.05
N SER A 45 18.49 13.11 -12.71
CA SER A 45 19.58 14.08 -12.65
C SER A 45 19.79 14.62 -11.23
N LEU A 46 18.71 15.05 -10.56
CA LEU A 46 18.77 15.60 -9.20
C LEU A 46 19.23 14.56 -8.16
N LEU A 47 18.97 13.28 -8.41
CA LEU A 47 19.29 12.18 -7.49
C LEU A 47 20.59 11.44 -7.86
N SER A 48 21.31 11.88 -8.90
CA SER A 48 22.48 11.16 -9.43
C SER A 48 23.66 11.08 -8.45
N ASP A 49 23.78 12.07 -7.56
CA ASP A 49 24.80 12.12 -6.51
C ASP A 49 24.33 11.51 -5.18
N PHE A 50 23.11 10.96 -5.12
CA PHE A 50 22.57 10.39 -3.90
C PHE A 50 23.25 9.07 -3.55
N SER A 51 23.85 9.00 -2.36
CA SER A 51 24.41 7.76 -1.82
C SER A 51 23.55 7.20 -0.69
N ILE A 52 23.13 5.94 -0.82
CA ILE A 52 22.39 5.26 0.24
C ILE A 52 23.34 4.89 1.38
N SER A 53 22.96 5.18 2.62
CA SER A 53 23.73 4.80 3.80
C SER A 53 23.92 3.27 3.89
N ASN A 54 25.16 2.83 4.17
CA ASN A 54 25.48 1.42 4.43
C ASN A 54 24.62 0.80 5.55
N ASN A 55 24.21 1.60 6.54
CA ASN A 55 23.32 1.14 7.61
C ASN A 55 21.94 0.77 7.05
N LEU A 56 21.37 1.60 6.16
CA LEU A 56 20.09 1.30 5.52
C LEU A 56 20.16 0.06 4.62
N ILE A 57 21.24 -0.07 3.82
CA ILE A 57 21.46 -1.26 2.98
C ILE A 57 21.53 -2.51 3.86
N THR A 58 22.19 -2.42 5.02
CA THR A 58 22.29 -3.52 5.99
C THR A 58 20.91 -3.89 6.56
N ILE A 59 20.06 -2.91 6.88
CA ILE A 59 18.68 -3.14 7.34
C ILE A 59 17.87 -3.87 6.26
N ILE A 60 17.94 -3.41 5.01
CA ILE A 60 17.27 -4.02 3.86
C ILE A 60 17.74 -5.47 3.67
N ALA A 61 19.07 -5.69 3.67
CA ALA A 61 19.67 -7.01 3.48
C ALA A 61 19.28 -7.99 4.60
N ASN A 62 19.27 -7.52 5.86
CA ASN A 62 18.84 -8.32 7.00
C ASN A 62 17.36 -8.70 6.91
N THR A 63 16.51 -7.76 6.51
CA THR A 63 15.08 -8.01 6.27
C THR A 63 14.89 -9.07 5.18
N ALA A 64 15.54 -8.91 4.03
CA ALA A 64 15.46 -9.85 2.93
C ALA A 64 15.96 -11.26 3.32
N ARG A 65 17.04 -11.35 4.10
CA ARG A 65 17.56 -12.62 4.61
C ARG A 65 16.57 -13.33 5.53
N LYS A 66 16.00 -12.62 6.52
CA LYS A 66 14.98 -13.16 7.43
C LYS A 66 13.74 -13.68 6.68
N LEU A 67 13.37 -13.02 5.58
CA LEU A 67 12.24 -13.39 4.75
C LEU A 67 12.52 -14.51 3.73
N LYS A 68 13.76 -15.03 3.66
CA LYS A 68 14.25 -15.99 2.64
C LYS A 68 14.19 -15.44 1.22
N SER A 69 15.09 -14.49 0.94
CA SER A 69 15.16 -13.74 -0.33
C SER A 69 15.32 -14.61 -1.58
N SER A 70 14.80 -14.11 -2.71
CA SER A 70 15.08 -14.63 -4.05
C SER A 70 16.43 -14.15 -4.58
N GLU A 71 16.87 -14.72 -5.70
CA GLU A 71 18.03 -14.22 -6.44
C GLU A 71 17.84 -12.79 -6.92
N GLN A 72 16.67 -12.48 -7.50
CA GLN A 72 16.35 -11.12 -7.94
C GLN A 72 16.42 -10.09 -6.80
N GLN A 73 15.98 -10.45 -5.59
CA GLN A 73 16.10 -9.55 -4.44
C GLN A 73 17.55 -9.35 -4.01
N ARG A 74 18.38 -10.41 -4.05
CA ARG A 74 19.82 -10.29 -3.75
C ARG A 74 20.52 -9.39 -4.76
N GLU A 75 20.19 -9.52 -6.04
CA GLU A 75 20.71 -8.64 -7.08
C GLU A 75 20.25 -7.19 -6.88
N ASN A 76 18.96 -6.97 -6.60
CA ASN A 76 18.46 -5.63 -6.30
C ASN A 76 19.17 -4.99 -5.09
N ILE A 77 19.49 -5.77 -4.05
CA ILE A 77 20.27 -5.27 -2.90
C ILE A 77 21.69 -4.86 -3.31
N ARG A 78 22.34 -5.64 -4.18
CA ARG A 78 23.66 -5.29 -4.72
C ARG A 78 23.59 -4.00 -5.54
N LEU A 79 22.57 -3.87 -6.39
CA LEU A 79 22.37 -2.69 -7.23
C LEU A 79 22.11 -1.41 -6.41
N LEU A 80 21.58 -1.49 -5.18
CA LEU A 80 21.40 -0.31 -4.31
C LEU A 80 22.73 0.39 -3.97
N GLN A 81 23.87 -0.28 -4.13
CA GLN A 81 25.19 0.31 -3.91
C GLN A 81 25.70 1.11 -5.13
N SER A 82 25.03 1.03 -6.27
CA SER A 82 25.46 1.67 -7.50
C SER A 82 24.86 3.07 -7.65
N ASN A 83 25.67 4.05 -8.06
CA ASN A 83 25.24 5.44 -8.27
C ASN A 83 24.26 5.62 -9.45
N ASN A 84 24.06 4.59 -10.27
CA ASN A 84 23.09 4.60 -11.37
C ASN A 84 21.76 3.90 -11.00
N SER A 85 21.49 3.73 -9.71
CA SER A 85 20.31 3.03 -9.20
C SER A 85 19.36 3.98 -8.47
N PHE A 86 18.09 3.94 -8.87
CA PHE A 86 17.00 4.73 -8.31
C PHE A 86 15.93 3.82 -7.72
N VAL A 87 15.04 4.39 -6.91
CA VAL A 87 14.01 3.65 -6.20
C VAL A 87 12.61 4.05 -6.65
N CYS A 88 11.77 3.05 -6.87
CA CYS A 88 10.31 3.20 -6.89
C CYS A 88 9.78 2.66 -5.57
N THR A 89 8.97 3.43 -4.86
CA THR A 89 8.55 3.04 -3.50
C THR A 89 7.06 3.17 -3.26
N ALA A 90 6.58 2.52 -2.19
CA ALA A 90 5.30 2.78 -1.57
C ALA A 90 5.33 2.36 -0.11
N THR A 91 4.37 2.88 0.65
CA THR A 91 4.18 2.51 2.05
C THR A 91 2.95 1.64 2.20
N ILE A 92 3.03 0.53 2.94
CA ILE A 92 1.88 -0.31 3.30
C ILE A 92 1.85 -0.53 4.80
N LYS A 93 0.64 -0.57 5.37
CA LYS A 93 0.44 -1.01 6.76
C LYS A 93 0.44 -2.54 6.81
N PRO A 94 1.06 -3.18 7.82
CA PRO A 94 0.85 -4.60 8.06
C PRO A 94 -0.63 -4.93 8.18
N ALA A 95 -1.08 -6.01 7.56
CA ALA A 95 -2.46 -6.43 7.62
C ALA A 95 -2.57 -7.95 7.68
N PHE A 96 -3.51 -8.43 8.49
CA PHE A 96 -3.74 -9.85 8.66
C PHE A 96 -4.16 -10.50 7.33
N THR A 97 -3.60 -11.68 7.05
CA THR A 97 -3.70 -12.40 5.76
C THR A 97 -3.25 -11.61 4.51
N GLY A 98 -2.38 -10.61 4.70
CA GLY A 98 -1.97 -9.69 3.64
C GLY A 98 -2.94 -8.53 3.44
N GLY A 99 -4.07 -8.50 4.15
CA GLY A 99 -5.09 -7.47 4.10
C GLY A 99 -5.87 -7.40 2.79
N PRO A 100 -6.59 -6.30 2.58
CA PRO A 100 -7.34 -6.07 1.36
C PRO A 100 -6.44 -6.14 0.12
N SER A 101 -7.01 -6.54 -1.01
CA SER A 101 -6.24 -6.74 -2.24
C SER A 101 -5.59 -5.47 -2.80
N ASN A 102 -5.98 -4.28 -2.34
CA ASN A 102 -5.29 -3.03 -2.62
C ASN A 102 -3.81 -3.02 -2.18
N ILE A 103 -3.42 -3.78 -1.16
CA ILE A 103 -2.01 -3.92 -0.72
C ILE A 103 -1.22 -4.63 -1.80
N MET A 104 -1.76 -5.74 -2.33
CA MET A 104 -1.18 -6.42 -3.49
C MET A 104 -1.12 -5.47 -4.69
N LEU A 105 -2.20 -4.76 -5.02
CA LEU A 105 -2.20 -3.82 -6.15
C LEU A 105 -1.14 -2.72 -5.99
N LYS A 106 -0.92 -2.20 -4.78
CA LYS A 106 0.13 -1.22 -4.49
C LYS A 106 1.53 -1.80 -4.73
N LEU A 107 1.80 -3.00 -4.21
CA LEU A 107 3.06 -3.73 -4.45
C LEU A 107 3.32 -3.91 -5.95
N LEU A 108 2.31 -4.40 -6.67
CA LEU A 108 2.42 -4.65 -8.10
C LEU A 108 2.61 -3.34 -8.89
N SER A 109 2.02 -2.24 -8.44
CA SER A 109 2.21 -0.92 -9.04
C SER A 109 3.65 -0.44 -8.91
N VAL A 110 4.28 -0.63 -7.75
CA VAL A 110 5.70 -0.28 -7.52
C VAL A 110 6.61 -1.07 -8.45
N PHE A 111 6.39 -2.39 -8.53
CA PHE A 111 7.14 -3.26 -9.44
C PHE A 111 6.97 -2.82 -10.90
N LEU A 112 5.73 -2.62 -11.36
CA LEU A 112 5.46 -2.22 -12.75
C LEU A 112 6.06 -0.86 -13.09
N GLN A 113 6.05 0.07 -12.13
CA GLN A 113 6.68 1.37 -12.30
C GLN A 113 8.19 1.24 -12.48
N SER A 114 8.84 0.39 -11.68
CA SER A 114 10.28 0.12 -11.83
C SER A 114 10.62 -0.50 -13.19
N GLU A 115 9.82 -1.44 -13.67
CA GLU A 115 9.97 -2.07 -14.99
C GLU A 115 9.79 -1.06 -16.13
N ASN A 116 8.78 -0.20 -16.03
CA ASN A 116 8.49 0.81 -17.05
C ASN A 116 9.62 1.84 -17.16
N LEU A 117 10.17 2.29 -16.02
CA LEU A 117 11.34 3.17 -16.02
C LEU A 117 12.59 2.46 -16.54
N LYS A 118 12.84 1.19 -16.19
CA LYS A 118 13.98 0.42 -16.71
C LYS A 118 13.92 0.25 -18.23
N LYS A 119 12.73 0.02 -18.79
CA LYS A 119 12.51 -0.06 -20.24
C LYS A 119 12.81 1.27 -20.95
N ARG A 120 12.39 2.39 -20.36
CA ARG A 120 12.63 3.74 -20.91
C ARG A 120 14.09 4.17 -20.77
N PHE A 121 14.70 3.93 -19.61
CA PHE A 121 16.05 4.38 -19.28
C PHE A 121 17.00 3.21 -19.03
N LYS A 122 17.43 2.55 -20.12
CA LYS A 122 18.21 1.30 -20.06
C LYS A 122 19.53 1.39 -19.27
N LYS A 123 20.13 2.59 -19.18
CA LYS A 123 21.41 2.85 -18.49
C LYS A 123 21.30 2.87 -16.96
N PHE A 124 20.09 3.07 -16.42
CA PHE A 124 19.85 3.18 -14.99
C PHE A 124 19.13 1.93 -14.48
N ASN A 125 19.19 1.71 -13.17
CA ASN A 125 18.42 0.68 -12.48
C ASN A 125 17.29 1.33 -11.68
N PHE A 126 16.16 0.63 -11.58
CA PHE A 126 15.01 1.08 -10.81
C PHE A 126 14.59 -0.05 -9.91
N ILE A 127 14.73 0.14 -8.60
CA ILE A 127 14.61 -0.91 -7.61
C ILE A 127 13.28 -0.73 -6.88
N PRO A 128 12.37 -1.71 -6.93
CA PRO A 128 11.10 -1.63 -6.23
C PRO A 128 11.29 -1.93 -4.74
N ILE A 129 10.91 -0.97 -3.89
CA ILE A 129 10.99 -1.08 -2.43
C ILE A 129 9.61 -0.81 -1.81
N LEU A 130 9.25 -1.56 -0.77
CA LEU A 130 8.06 -1.28 0.03
C LEU A 130 8.44 -0.99 1.48
N TRP A 131 7.98 0.16 1.97
CA TRP A 131 7.98 0.50 3.38
C TRP A 131 6.81 -0.20 4.09
N ILE A 132 7.12 -0.86 5.20
CA ILE A 132 6.16 -1.46 6.11
C ILE A 132 5.99 -0.51 7.29
N ASP A 133 4.86 0.21 7.31
CA ASP A 133 4.51 1.19 8.34
C ASP A 133 4.06 0.49 9.63
N ASP A 134 5.02 -0.06 10.36
CA ASP A 134 4.82 -0.86 11.56
C ASP A 134 5.05 -0.11 12.88
N ASP A 135 5.31 1.20 12.78
CA ASP A 135 5.39 2.16 13.90
C ASP A 135 4.04 2.80 14.26
N VAL A 136 2.96 2.48 13.53
CA VAL A 136 1.59 2.92 13.87
C VAL A 136 0.91 1.96 14.85
N HIS A 137 -0.23 2.39 15.38
CA HIS A 137 -0.98 1.68 16.44
C HIS A 137 -2.39 1.27 16.03
N ASP A 138 -2.74 1.35 14.75
CA ASP A 138 -4.09 1.00 14.29
C ASP A 138 -4.25 -0.53 14.23
N ASN A 139 -4.34 -1.12 15.42
CA ASN A 139 -4.35 -2.55 15.66
C ASN A 139 -5.67 -3.18 15.25
N LEU A 140 -6.78 -2.43 15.38
CA LEU A 140 -8.06 -2.92 14.91
C LEU A 140 -7.99 -3.17 13.41
N GLU A 141 -7.68 -2.18 12.58
CA GLU A 141 -7.66 -2.38 11.13
C GLU A 141 -6.65 -3.47 10.72
N SER A 142 -5.47 -3.49 11.35
CA SER A 142 -4.39 -4.44 11.01
C SER A 142 -4.71 -5.89 11.38
N SER A 143 -5.61 -6.11 12.33
CA SER A 143 -6.02 -7.44 12.80
C SER A 143 -7.12 -8.09 11.98
N GLN A 144 -7.92 -7.28 11.25
CA GLN A 144 -9.11 -7.76 10.56
C GLN A 144 -8.78 -8.36 9.19
N CYS A 145 -9.62 -9.30 8.77
CA CYS A 145 -9.57 -9.92 7.45
C CYS A 145 -10.99 -10.34 7.02
N TYR A 146 -11.41 -9.91 5.83
CA TYR A 146 -12.68 -10.31 5.25
C TYR A 146 -12.45 -11.36 4.16
N VAL A 147 -13.07 -12.54 4.34
CA VAL A 147 -12.92 -13.69 3.47
C VAL A 147 -14.26 -14.11 2.91
N PHE A 148 -14.33 -14.31 1.60
CA PHE A 148 -15.49 -14.88 0.93
C PHE A 148 -15.50 -16.41 1.09
N SER A 149 -16.60 -16.96 1.62
CA SER A 149 -16.75 -18.39 1.89
C SER A 149 -17.26 -19.17 0.66
N HIS A 150 -17.20 -20.50 0.71
CA HIS A 150 -17.83 -21.38 -0.27
C HIS A 150 -19.35 -21.17 -0.40
N SER A 151 -20.02 -20.68 0.66
CA SER A 151 -21.45 -20.34 0.65
C SER A 151 -21.72 -18.95 0.06
N GLY A 152 -20.70 -18.25 -0.43
CA GLY A 152 -20.76 -16.91 -0.96
C GLY A 152 -21.16 -15.82 0.04
N HIS A 153 -20.85 -16.05 1.32
CA HIS A 153 -20.94 -15.05 2.38
C HIS A 153 -19.56 -14.47 2.66
N ILE A 154 -19.52 -13.22 3.11
CA ILE A 154 -18.29 -12.60 3.58
C ILE A 154 -18.23 -12.81 5.09
N LEU A 155 -17.17 -13.45 5.55
CA LEU A 155 -16.89 -13.67 6.96
C LEU A 155 -15.72 -12.78 7.38
N ASN A 156 -15.85 -12.13 8.54
CA ASN A 156 -14.80 -11.33 9.13
C ASN A 156 -14.05 -12.16 10.18
N PHE A 157 -12.72 -12.12 10.14
CA PHE A 157 -11.84 -12.74 11.11
C PHE A 157 -10.93 -11.69 11.72
N SER A 158 -10.68 -11.81 13.02
CA SER A 158 -9.63 -11.07 13.70
C SER A 158 -8.52 -12.03 14.10
N CYS A 159 -7.26 -11.65 13.90
CA CYS A 159 -6.13 -12.42 14.43
C CYS A 159 -5.87 -12.21 15.93
N SER A 160 -6.67 -11.37 16.60
CA SER A 160 -6.57 -11.10 18.03
C SER A 160 -7.92 -10.68 18.59
N LYS A 161 -8.34 -11.30 19.69
CA LYS A 161 -9.59 -10.94 20.40
C LYS A 161 -9.48 -9.56 21.08
N ASP A 162 -8.28 -9.18 21.48
CA ASP A 162 -8.02 -7.92 22.20
C ASP A 162 -7.77 -6.72 21.26
N ALA A 163 -7.94 -6.89 19.95
CA ALA A 163 -7.74 -5.81 18.99
C ALA A 163 -8.78 -4.71 19.21
N SER A 164 -8.33 -3.50 19.54
CA SER A 164 -9.20 -2.37 19.88
C SER A 164 -8.72 -1.07 19.22
N LYS A 165 -9.65 -0.13 18.99
CA LYS A 165 -9.32 1.25 18.59
C LYS A 165 -8.59 2.04 19.68
N THR A 166 -8.77 1.65 20.95
CA THR A 166 -8.14 2.31 22.11
C THR A 166 -6.76 1.73 22.41
N ASP A 167 -6.42 0.58 21.84
CA ASP A 167 -5.11 -0.02 22.01
C ASP A 167 -4.09 0.73 21.14
N ARG A 168 -3.16 1.40 21.83
CA ARG A 168 -2.15 2.25 21.21
C ARG A 168 -0.82 1.52 20.98
N THR A 169 -0.74 0.22 21.24
CA THR A 169 0.50 -0.56 21.05
C THR A 169 0.96 -0.50 19.60
N ALA A 170 2.25 -0.28 19.34
CA ALA A 170 2.79 -0.29 17.98
C ALA A 170 2.62 -1.68 17.31
N ILE A 171 2.27 -1.74 16.03
CA ILE A 171 1.98 -3.00 15.33
C ILE A 171 3.17 -3.96 15.37
N HIS A 172 4.41 -3.48 15.23
CA HIS A 172 5.59 -4.35 15.29
C HIS A 172 5.80 -5.04 16.65
N LYS A 173 5.11 -4.58 17.70
CA LYS A 173 5.12 -5.18 19.05
C LYS A 173 4.00 -6.19 19.24
N LYS A 174 3.06 -6.31 18.29
CA LYS A 174 2.00 -7.32 18.34
C LYS A 174 2.55 -8.66 17.88
N ILE A 175 2.45 -9.65 18.75
CA ILE A 175 2.94 -11.01 18.55
C ILE A 175 1.75 -11.98 18.47
N PHE A 176 1.81 -12.96 17.58
CA PHE A 176 0.79 -14.02 17.53
C PHE A 176 0.99 -15.02 18.67
N ASN A 177 -0.11 -15.36 19.35
CA ASN A 177 -0.17 -16.47 20.29
C ASN A 177 -0.65 -17.75 19.56
N ASN A 178 -0.82 -18.84 20.31
CA ASN A 178 -1.24 -20.14 19.75
C ASN A 178 -2.64 -20.13 19.09
N GLU A 179 -3.50 -19.14 19.38
CA GLU A 179 -4.83 -19.04 18.76
C GLU A 179 -4.74 -18.84 17.23
N ILE A 180 -3.62 -18.31 16.74
CA ILE A 180 -3.41 -18.06 15.31
C ILE A 180 -3.60 -19.32 14.47
N ASN A 181 -3.19 -20.49 14.98
CA ASN A 181 -3.32 -21.76 14.25
C ASN A 181 -4.79 -22.13 14.04
N SER A 182 -5.63 -21.93 15.06
CA SER A 182 -7.07 -22.17 14.97
C SER A 182 -7.74 -21.18 14.00
N ILE A 183 -7.37 -19.90 14.06
CA ILE A 183 -7.93 -18.86 13.19
C ILE A 183 -7.57 -19.14 11.73
N ILE A 184 -6.32 -19.50 11.45
CA ILE A 184 -5.88 -19.88 10.10
C ILE A 184 -6.63 -21.13 9.62
N LYS A 185 -6.85 -22.13 10.48
CA LYS A 185 -7.67 -23.30 10.14
C LYS A 185 -9.09 -22.89 9.76
N GLN A 186 -9.75 -22.08 10.57
CA GLN A 186 -11.11 -21.60 10.31
C GLN A 186 -11.20 -20.86 8.97
N ILE A 187 -10.24 -19.95 8.70
CA ILE A 187 -10.16 -19.25 7.41
C ILE A 187 -10.02 -20.27 6.28
N THR A 188 -9.13 -21.26 6.41
CA THR A 188 -8.90 -22.22 5.33
C THR A 188 -10.07 -23.16 5.10
N ASP A 189 -10.82 -23.52 6.15
CA ASP A 189 -11.96 -24.43 6.06
C ASP A 189 -13.11 -23.79 5.24
N ILE A 190 -13.35 -22.49 5.42
CA ILE A 190 -14.42 -21.76 4.72
C ILE A 190 -14.09 -21.42 3.26
N LEU A 191 -12.81 -21.48 2.85
CA LEU A 191 -12.42 -21.10 1.49
C LEU A 191 -13.14 -22.00 0.48
N PRO A 192 -13.58 -21.44 -0.67
CA PRO A 192 -14.11 -22.23 -1.77
C PRO A 192 -13.15 -23.35 -2.16
N ASP A 193 -13.70 -24.53 -2.42
CA ASP A 193 -12.90 -25.68 -2.83
C ASP A 193 -12.26 -25.42 -4.18
N SER A 194 -10.96 -25.68 -4.23
CA SER A 194 -10.18 -25.55 -5.45
C SER A 194 -8.92 -26.40 -5.34
N GLN A 195 -8.35 -26.77 -6.49
CA GLN A 195 -7.04 -27.42 -6.56
C GLN A 195 -5.92 -26.58 -5.93
N ARG A 196 -6.17 -25.30 -5.63
CA ARG A 196 -5.21 -24.34 -5.04
C ARG A 196 -5.38 -24.16 -3.54
N LYS A 197 -6.52 -24.55 -2.96
CA LYS A 197 -6.82 -24.44 -1.51
C LYS A 197 -5.71 -25.01 -0.63
N PRO A 198 -5.11 -26.20 -0.92
CA PRO A 198 -3.99 -26.71 -0.11
C PRO A 198 -2.77 -25.78 -0.09
N ARG A 199 -2.40 -25.21 -1.24
CA ARG A 199 -1.26 -24.29 -1.35
C ARG A 199 -1.50 -22.97 -0.62
N VAL A 200 -2.74 -22.47 -0.63
CA VAL A 200 -3.13 -21.27 0.13
C VAL A 200 -3.11 -21.55 1.63
N SER A 201 -3.59 -22.72 2.06
CA SER A 201 -3.51 -23.16 3.45
C SER A 201 -2.06 -23.24 3.94
N GLU A 202 -1.18 -23.84 3.14
CA GLU A 202 0.25 -23.93 3.45
C GLU A 202 0.93 -22.55 3.51
N LEU A 203 0.61 -21.65 2.57
CA LEU A 203 1.11 -20.26 2.59
C LEU A 203 0.74 -19.55 3.90
N LEU A 204 -0.51 -19.65 4.32
CA LEU A 204 -1.01 -19.03 5.54
C LEU A 204 -0.34 -19.62 6.79
N LYS A 205 -0.29 -20.96 6.90
CA LYS A 205 0.37 -21.66 8.03
C LYS A 205 1.86 -21.32 8.14
N ASN A 206 2.55 -21.15 7.01
CA ASN A 206 3.97 -20.81 7.00
C ASN A 206 4.24 -19.33 7.32
N ALA A 207 3.31 -18.45 6.98
CA ALA A 207 3.43 -17.01 7.22
C ALA A 207 3.06 -16.63 8.65
N TYR A 208 1.97 -17.19 9.18
CA TYR A 208 1.38 -16.85 10.48
C TYR A 208 1.65 -17.95 11.50
N GLN A 209 2.66 -17.74 12.34
CA GLN A 209 3.12 -18.68 13.36
C GLN A 209 3.14 -18.00 14.74
N THR A 210 3.04 -18.80 15.80
CA THR A 210 3.28 -18.33 17.18
C THR A 210 4.63 -17.62 17.27
N ASP A 211 4.70 -16.57 18.10
CA ASP A 211 5.89 -15.74 18.37
C ASP A 211 6.37 -14.86 17.22
N TYR A 212 5.73 -14.92 16.04
CA TYR A 212 5.97 -13.94 14.99
C TYR A 212 5.24 -12.63 15.29
N SER A 213 5.87 -11.51 14.94
CA SER A 213 5.17 -10.23 14.93
C SER A 213 4.18 -10.15 13.76
N TRP A 214 3.13 -9.35 13.93
CA TRP A 214 2.13 -9.08 12.89
C TRP A 214 2.79 -8.51 11.62
N SER A 215 3.73 -7.59 11.81
CA SER A 215 4.54 -7.02 10.73
C SER A 215 5.34 -8.10 10.01
N PHE A 216 6.05 -8.96 10.73
CA PHE A 216 6.86 -10.00 10.09
C PHE A 216 6.02 -11.02 9.33
N ALA A 217 4.91 -11.50 9.91
CA ALA A 217 4.06 -12.49 9.26
C ALA A 217 3.40 -11.97 7.97
N SER A 218 2.85 -10.76 8.01
CA SER A 218 2.24 -10.14 6.83
C SER A 218 3.26 -9.91 5.71
N THR A 219 4.45 -9.40 6.04
CA THR A 219 5.53 -9.24 5.07
C THR A 219 6.07 -10.59 4.58
N LYS A 220 6.13 -11.63 5.42
CA LYS A 220 6.53 -12.99 5.04
C LYS A 220 5.58 -13.61 4.03
N MET A 221 4.27 -13.40 4.18
CA MET A 221 3.27 -13.80 3.18
C MET A 221 3.49 -13.08 1.85
N LEU A 222 3.62 -11.75 1.86
CA LEU A 222 3.88 -10.95 0.66
C LEU A 222 5.18 -11.37 -0.02
N ASN A 223 6.26 -11.58 0.74
CA ASN A 223 7.53 -12.04 0.20
C ASN A 223 7.40 -13.43 -0.45
N SER A 224 6.71 -14.37 0.18
CA SER A 224 6.50 -15.71 -0.38
C SER A 224 5.75 -15.66 -1.73
N LEU A 225 4.81 -14.73 -1.86
CA LEU A 225 4.06 -14.52 -3.09
C LEU A 225 4.89 -13.79 -4.16
N PHE A 226 5.66 -12.77 -3.79
CA PHE A 226 6.20 -11.80 -4.75
C PHE A 226 7.72 -11.68 -4.81
N LYS A 227 8.49 -12.45 -4.04
CA LYS A 227 9.97 -12.33 -4.02
C LYS A 227 10.63 -12.44 -5.39
N TYR A 228 10.06 -13.18 -6.33
CA TYR A 228 10.62 -13.30 -7.69
C TYR A 228 10.49 -12.02 -8.52
N LEU A 229 9.65 -11.07 -8.10
CA LEU A 229 9.57 -9.73 -8.69
C LEU A 229 10.69 -8.79 -8.20
N GLY A 230 11.56 -9.26 -7.28
CA GLY A 230 12.66 -8.43 -6.77
C GLY A 230 12.26 -7.36 -5.75
N VAL A 231 10.99 -7.25 -5.37
CA VAL A 231 10.53 -6.23 -4.42
C VAL A 231 11.21 -6.40 -3.06
N LEU A 232 11.85 -5.36 -2.58
CA LEU A 232 12.49 -5.33 -1.25
C LEU A 232 11.55 -4.71 -0.21
N PHE A 233 11.78 -5.02 1.07
CA PHE A 233 10.95 -4.55 2.18
C PHE A 233 11.80 -3.84 3.23
N ILE A 234 11.27 -2.76 3.81
CA ILE A 234 11.88 -1.99 4.90
C ILE A 234 10.85 -1.81 6.02
N PHE A 235 11.17 -2.23 7.24
CA PHE A 235 10.34 -1.94 8.40
C PHE A 235 10.67 -0.53 8.93
N SER A 236 9.66 0.33 9.05
CA SER A 236 9.84 1.69 9.57
C SER A 236 10.42 1.66 10.99
N SER A 237 10.01 0.67 11.80
CA SER A 237 10.51 0.50 13.17
C SER A 237 12.00 0.15 13.24
N ASP A 238 12.53 -0.61 12.29
CA ASP A 238 13.96 -0.93 12.22
C ASP A 238 14.79 0.31 11.82
N VAL A 239 14.30 1.08 10.84
CA VAL A 239 14.93 2.34 10.42
C VAL A 239 14.93 3.36 11.55
N ARG A 240 13.80 3.55 12.23
CA ARG A 240 13.71 4.42 13.41
C ARG A 240 14.70 4.02 14.50
N LYS A 241 14.72 2.74 14.90
CA LYS A 241 15.60 2.24 15.98
C LYS A 241 17.08 2.36 15.62
N SER A 242 17.42 2.33 14.34
CA SER A 242 18.79 2.53 13.87
C SER A 242 19.28 3.98 13.97
N GLY A 243 18.38 4.94 14.22
CA GLY A 243 18.71 6.36 14.31
C GLY A 243 18.82 7.10 12.98
N LEU A 244 18.48 6.45 11.85
CA LEU A 244 18.57 7.08 10.52
C LEU A 244 17.66 8.33 10.37
N PHE A 245 16.61 8.45 11.17
CA PHE A 245 15.74 9.63 11.19
C PHE A 245 16.18 10.74 12.15
N ASN A 246 17.26 10.55 12.93
CA ASN A 246 17.61 11.43 14.04
C ASN A 246 17.73 12.91 13.63
N ASN A 247 18.38 13.21 12.51
CA ASN A 247 18.56 14.58 12.04
C ASN A 247 17.22 15.26 11.69
N LEU A 248 16.32 14.53 11.00
CA LEU A 248 15.01 15.05 10.62
C LEU A 248 14.11 15.23 11.84
N ILE A 249 14.18 14.29 12.79
CA ILE A 249 13.46 14.37 14.08
C ILE A 249 13.96 15.58 14.87
N ALA A 250 15.28 15.79 14.95
CA ALA A 250 15.87 16.92 15.64
C ALA A 250 15.41 18.25 15.04
N LYS A 251 15.40 18.36 13.70
CA LYS A 251 14.92 19.53 12.96
C LYS A 251 13.46 19.85 13.29
N GLU A 252 12.55 18.88 13.12
CA GLU A 252 11.12 19.03 13.45
C GLU A 252 10.87 19.38 14.93
N LEU A 253 11.65 18.82 15.86
CA LEU A 253 11.54 19.15 17.29
C LEU A 253 12.08 20.54 17.63
N SER A 254 13.04 21.05 16.85
CA SER A 254 13.62 22.39 17.06
C SER A 254 12.76 23.50 16.46
N GLU A 255 12.03 23.21 15.38
CA GLU A 255 11.24 24.18 14.60
C GLU A 255 9.74 23.96 14.83
N ARG A 256 9.31 23.97 16.10
CA ARG A 256 7.92 23.72 16.49
C ARG A 256 6.94 24.55 15.65
N GLY A 257 5.97 23.88 15.05
CA GLY A 257 4.90 24.52 14.28
C GLY A 257 5.29 24.88 12.85
N LYS A 258 6.57 24.79 12.46
CA LYS A 258 7.01 25.17 11.11
C LYS A 258 6.32 24.35 10.03
N THR A 259 6.32 23.03 10.16
CA THR A 259 5.66 22.14 9.19
C THR A 259 4.14 22.31 9.18
N PHE A 260 3.53 22.59 10.33
CA PHE A 260 2.11 22.97 10.42
C PHE A 260 1.79 24.24 9.61
N GLU A 261 2.58 25.30 9.76
CA GLU A 261 2.40 26.56 9.02
C GLU A 261 2.55 26.39 7.51
N LEU A 262 3.53 25.59 7.08
CA LEU A 262 3.73 25.26 5.67
C LEU A 262 2.49 24.56 5.10
N ILE A 263 1.98 23.52 5.79
CA ILE A 263 0.77 22.80 5.37
C ILE A 263 -0.45 23.74 5.32
N LYS A 264 -0.64 24.60 6.32
CA LYS A 264 -1.73 25.60 6.34
C LYS A 264 -1.63 26.59 5.18
N THR A 265 -0.42 27.02 4.86
CA THR A 265 -0.16 27.95 3.76
C THR A 265 -0.51 27.29 2.43
N THR A 266 -0.04 26.06 2.17
CA THR A 266 -0.35 25.30 0.97
C THR A 266 -1.85 25.01 0.87
N GLN A 267 -2.50 24.60 1.97
CA GLN A 267 -3.94 24.37 2.01
C GLN A 267 -4.73 25.63 1.63
N THR A 268 -4.34 26.80 2.15
CA THR A 268 -4.99 28.09 1.82
C THR A 268 -4.80 28.45 0.35
N LYS A 269 -3.62 28.20 -0.23
CA LYS A 269 -3.37 28.38 -1.67
C LYS A 269 -4.28 27.46 -2.51
N LEU A 270 -4.38 26.18 -2.13
CA LEU A 270 -5.19 25.19 -2.86
C LEU A 270 -6.69 25.47 -2.77
N LYS A 271 -7.19 25.99 -1.64
CA LYS A 271 -8.59 26.40 -1.50
C LYS A 271 -9.02 27.45 -2.52
N LYS A 272 -8.11 28.33 -2.96
CA LYS A 272 -8.38 29.31 -4.03
C LYS A 272 -8.66 28.67 -5.39
N PHE A 273 -8.33 27.39 -5.57
CA PHE A 273 -8.55 26.60 -6.78
C PHE A 273 -9.65 25.54 -6.59
N ASP A 274 -10.51 25.70 -5.57
CA ASP A 274 -11.55 24.74 -5.17
C ASP A 274 -11.00 23.35 -4.83
N ILE A 275 -9.78 23.30 -4.30
CA ILE A 275 -9.11 22.09 -3.83
C ILE A 275 -9.12 22.11 -2.30
N ASP A 276 -10.09 21.42 -1.70
CA ASP A 276 -10.15 21.23 -0.24
C ASP A 276 -9.59 19.87 0.17
N ILE A 277 -8.53 19.90 0.96
CA ILE A 277 -7.82 18.72 1.46
C ILE A 277 -7.90 18.73 2.97
N PRO A 278 -8.35 17.63 3.61
CA PRO A 278 -8.39 17.54 5.08
C PRO A 278 -7.00 17.73 5.68
N ASP A 279 -6.90 18.67 6.61
CA ASP A 279 -5.66 18.94 7.34
C ASP A 279 -5.51 17.97 8.53
N LYS A 280 -4.39 17.24 8.55
CA LYS A 280 -4.00 16.33 9.62
C LYS A 280 -2.70 16.77 10.30
N SER A 281 -2.28 18.02 10.09
CA SER A 281 -1.07 18.60 10.66
C SER A 281 -1.25 18.99 12.12
N TYR A 282 -0.13 18.99 12.83
CA TYR A 282 -0.04 19.36 14.23
C TYR A 282 1.23 20.17 14.50
N SER A 283 1.30 20.80 15.68
CA SER A 283 2.48 21.57 16.09
C SER A 283 3.79 20.77 16.08
N TYR A 284 3.70 19.46 16.30
CA TYR A 284 4.73 18.50 15.94
C TYR A 284 4.10 17.40 15.11
N ASN A 285 4.63 17.17 13.92
CA ASN A 285 4.18 16.11 13.03
C ASN A 285 4.92 14.77 13.31
N LEU A 286 5.11 14.48 14.60
CA LEU A 286 5.76 13.28 15.12
C LEU A 286 4.82 12.50 16.05
N ASN A 287 5.11 11.22 16.22
CA ASN A 287 4.60 10.36 17.27
C ASN A 287 5.73 10.00 18.24
N MET A 288 5.39 9.70 19.49
CA MET A 288 6.27 9.25 20.56
C MET A 288 5.97 7.78 20.88
N HIS A 289 7.01 6.99 21.13
CA HIS A 289 6.93 5.58 21.47
C HIS A 289 7.28 5.40 22.95
N ILE A 290 6.26 5.32 23.81
CA ILE A 290 6.43 5.22 25.28
C ILE A 290 5.88 3.86 25.73
N GLN A 291 6.71 3.03 26.36
CA GLN A 291 6.30 1.71 26.87
C GLN A 291 5.55 0.86 25.82
N ASN A 292 6.06 0.83 24.58
CA ASN A 292 5.46 0.17 23.40
C ASN A 292 4.17 0.82 22.85
N GLN A 293 3.67 1.89 23.45
CA GLN A 293 2.51 2.63 22.96
C GLN A 293 2.93 3.81 22.06
N VAL A 294 2.15 4.06 21.02
CA VAL A 294 2.33 5.17 20.08
C VAL A 294 1.39 6.30 20.46
N GLN A 295 1.96 7.43 20.86
CA GLN A 295 1.23 8.63 21.23
C GLN A 295 1.60 9.76 20.29
N LYS A 296 0.72 10.73 20.11
CA LYS A 296 1.05 11.90 19.29
C LYS A 296 2.00 12.81 20.08
N CYS A 297 3.02 13.35 19.44
CA CYS A 297 3.88 14.36 20.04
C CYS A 297 3.13 15.70 20.18
N THR A 298 2.88 16.16 21.39
CA THR A 298 2.19 17.45 21.66
C THR A 298 3.15 18.50 22.21
N LYS A 299 4.25 18.07 22.82
CA LYS A 299 5.31 18.90 23.38
C LYS A 299 6.66 18.22 23.13
N LYS A 300 7.74 18.99 23.16
CA LYS A 300 9.10 18.44 23.15
C LYS A 300 9.34 17.75 24.49
N GLU A 301 9.75 16.49 24.46
CA GLU A 301 10.08 15.70 25.65
C GLU A 301 11.57 15.35 25.64
N SER A 302 12.14 15.09 26.82
CA SER A 302 13.53 14.64 26.94
C SER A 302 13.58 13.13 26.73
N MET A 303 13.53 12.71 25.46
CA MET A 303 13.58 11.31 25.03
C MET A 303 14.65 11.13 23.95
N LYS A 304 15.03 9.88 23.66
CA LYS A 304 15.94 9.62 22.55
C LYS A 304 15.22 9.89 21.23
N PHE A 305 15.93 10.38 20.21
CA PHE A 305 15.32 10.57 18.89
C PHE A 305 14.75 9.29 18.30
N THR A 306 15.33 8.13 18.63
CA THR A 306 14.80 6.81 18.24
C THR A 306 13.42 6.49 18.85
N ASP A 307 12.96 7.25 19.85
CA ASP A 307 11.63 7.11 20.44
C ASP A 307 10.57 7.95 19.70
N TYR A 308 10.96 8.70 18.67
CA TYR A 308 10.05 9.43 17.80
C TYR A 308 9.92 8.78 16.43
N SER A 309 8.72 8.85 15.84
CA SER A 309 8.49 8.45 14.45
C SER A 309 7.69 9.55 13.72
N PRO A 310 7.84 9.72 12.40
CA PRO A 310 7.00 10.65 11.67
C PRO A 310 5.53 10.23 11.71
N ASN A 311 4.62 11.22 11.74
CA ASN A 311 3.21 10.97 11.49
C ASN A 311 2.91 10.94 9.97
N ILE A 312 1.65 10.81 9.58
CA ILE A 312 1.23 10.75 8.18
C ILE A 312 1.73 11.92 7.31
N MET A 313 1.95 13.10 7.91
CA MET A 313 2.36 14.31 7.20
C MET A 313 3.84 14.29 6.82
N LEU A 314 4.70 13.73 7.68
CA LEU A 314 6.15 13.68 7.48
C LEU A 314 6.66 12.33 6.99
N ARG A 315 5.83 11.27 7.06
CA ARG A 315 6.26 9.90 6.78
C ARG A 315 6.93 9.76 5.43
N SER A 316 6.27 10.22 4.37
CA SER A 316 6.81 10.10 3.01
C SER A 316 8.14 10.86 2.85
N VAL A 317 8.22 12.07 3.43
CA VAL A 317 9.43 12.90 3.40
C VAL A 317 10.60 12.21 4.11
N PHE A 318 10.35 11.64 5.29
CA PHE A 318 11.38 10.92 6.05
C PHE A 318 11.83 9.68 5.30
N GLU A 319 10.90 8.88 4.79
CA GLU A 319 11.19 7.68 4.00
C GLU A 319 12.01 8.01 2.73
N ASP A 320 11.69 9.13 2.06
CA ASP A 320 12.34 9.56 0.82
C ASP A 320 13.70 10.22 1.03
N SER A 321 13.92 10.82 2.20
CA SER A 321 15.23 11.39 2.55
C SER A 321 16.35 10.34 2.62
N LEU A 322 16.00 9.05 2.70
CA LEU A 322 16.93 7.94 2.88
C LEU A 322 17.24 7.15 1.59
N LEU A 323 16.54 7.44 0.49
CA LEU A 323 16.63 6.67 -0.76
C LEU A 323 16.58 7.60 -1.98
N PRO A 324 17.20 7.23 -3.12
CA PRO A 324 17.09 7.98 -4.37
C PRO A 324 15.73 7.73 -5.04
N VAL A 325 14.65 8.23 -4.45
CA VAL A 325 13.28 7.91 -4.88
C VAL A 325 12.86 8.76 -6.07
N VAL A 326 12.65 8.11 -7.22
CA VAL A 326 12.13 8.78 -8.43
C VAL A 326 10.60 8.81 -8.47
N SER A 327 9.94 7.82 -7.85
CA SER A 327 8.48 7.74 -7.83
C SER A 327 7.95 7.06 -6.57
N ARG A 328 6.93 7.65 -5.95
CA ARG A 328 6.14 7.07 -4.85
C ARG A 328 4.76 6.67 -5.37
N ILE A 329 4.38 5.41 -5.16
CA ILE A 329 3.02 4.94 -5.42
C ILE A 329 2.13 5.17 -4.20
N CYS A 330 0.99 5.81 -4.43
CA CYS A 330 0.04 6.29 -3.45
C CYS A 330 -1.32 5.62 -3.60
N SER A 331 -1.98 5.37 -2.49
CA SER A 331 -3.43 5.17 -2.45
C SER A 331 -4.16 6.46 -2.86
N PRO A 332 -5.47 6.41 -3.18
CA PRO A 332 -6.22 7.60 -3.54
C PRO A 332 -6.12 8.75 -2.52
N SER A 333 -6.17 8.43 -1.23
CA SER A 333 -6.06 9.43 -0.15
C SER A 333 -4.65 9.99 -0.01
N GLU A 334 -3.62 9.16 -0.12
CA GLU A 334 -2.22 9.61 -0.08
C GLU A 334 -1.87 10.47 -1.29
N PHE A 335 -2.41 10.14 -2.48
CA PHE A 335 -2.18 10.91 -3.69
C PHE A 335 -2.72 12.34 -3.53
N ILE A 336 -3.92 12.49 -2.97
CA ILE A 336 -4.47 13.82 -2.67
C ILE A 336 -3.69 14.54 -1.58
N TYR A 337 -3.39 13.87 -0.48
CA TYR A 337 -2.64 14.50 0.61
C TYR A 337 -1.23 14.94 0.17
N SER A 338 -0.62 14.27 -0.83
CA SER A 338 0.69 14.64 -1.37
C SER A 338 0.77 16.05 -1.97
N LEU A 339 -0.37 16.64 -2.34
CA LEU A 339 -0.45 18.03 -2.83
C LEU A 339 -0.11 19.06 -1.75
N LEU A 340 -0.12 18.67 -0.48
CA LEU A 340 0.25 19.54 0.65
C LEU A 340 1.74 19.50 0.99
N LEU A 341 2.54 18.67 0.30
CA LEU A 341 3.87 18.30 0.77
C LEU A 341 5.03 19.06 0.12
N ASP A 342 4.83 19.81 -0.97
CA ASP A 342 5.94 20.44 -1.72
C ASP A 342 6.85 21.29 -0.81
N ASP A 343 6.23 22.18 -0.05
CA ASP A 343 6.95 23.06 0.87
C ASP A 343 7.60 22.28 2.03
N ILE A 344 7.07 21.12 2.40
CA ILE A 344 7.65 20.23 3.42
C ILE A 344 8.90 19.53 2.89
N TYR A 345 8.85 18.99 1.66
CA TYR A 345 10.01 18.38 1.02
C TYR A 345 11.17 19.38 0.90
N ASN A 346 10.87 20.61 0.45
CA ASN A 346 11.85 21.69 0.39
C ASN A 346 12.42 22.02 1.77
N HIS A 347 11.57 22.08 2.80
CA HIS A 347 11.99 22.38 4.16
C HIS A 347 12.96 21.33 4.73
N PHE A 348 12.78 20.05 4.42
CA PHE A 348 13.70 18.97 4.80
C PHE A 348 14.79 18.70 3.76
N GLU A 349 14.99 19.59 2.78
CA GLU A 349 16.02 19.47 1.73
C GLU A 349 15.98 18.12 1.01
N THR A 350 14.77 17.55 0.87
CA THR A 350 14.52 16.25 0.27
C THR A 350 13.86 16.45 -1.08
N ILE A 351 14.33 15.75 -2.11
CA ILE A 351 13.73 15.81 -3.44
C ILE A 351 12.39 15.07 -3.41
N LYS A 352 11.29 15.80 -3.65
CA LYS A 352 9.96 15.18 -3.75
C LYS A 352 9.91 14.24 -4.96
N PRO A 353 9.57 12.94 -4.80
CA PRO A 353 9.39 12.04 -5.94
C PRO A 353 8.09 12.34 -6.69
N ALA A 354 7.98 11.79 -7.90
CA ALA A 354 6.69 11.74 -8.58
C ALA A 354 5.69 10.90 -7.76
N HIS A 355 4.65 11.53 -7.23
CA HIS A 355 3.58 10.83 -6.50
C HIS A 355 2.55 10.33 -7.49
N LEU A 356 2.31 9.02 -7.52
CA LEU A 356 1.50 8.37 -8.54
C LEU A 356 0.41 7.51 -7.90
N PRO A 357 -0.81 7.48 -8.42
CA PRO A 357 -1.82 6.57 -7.89
C PRO A 357 -1.44 5.12 -8.22
N ARG A 358 -1.69 4.22 -7.25
CA ARG A 358 -1.62 2.78 -7.50
C ARG A 358 -2.68 2.35 -8.52
N PHE A 359 -2.44 1.22 -9.16
CA PHE A 359 -3.49 0.52 -9.89
C PHE A 359 -4.68 0.19 -9.00
N SER A 360 -5.86 0.22 -9.62
CA SER A 360 -7.11 -0.14 -9.00
C SER A 360 -7.82 -1.21 -9.83
N ALA A 361 -8.37 -2.24 -9.18
CA ALA A 361 -9.00 -3.34 -9.89
C ALA A 361 -10.12 -4.04 -9.11
N THR A 362 -11.04 -4.64 -9.85
CA THR A 362 -12.03 -5.61 -9.37
C THR A 362 -11.75 -6.94 -10.06
N PHE A 363 -11.66 -7.99 -9.25
CA PHE A 363 -11.39 -9.34 -9.69
C PHE A 363 -12.71 -10.10 -9.88
N ILE A 364 -12.87 -10.79 -11.01
CA ILE A 364 -14.11 -11.50 -11.38
C ILE A 364 -13.82 -12.99 -11.42
N ASP A 365 -14.38 -13.75 -10.48
CA ASP A 365 -14.26 -15.21 -10.50
C ASP A 365 -15.18 -15.85 -11.56
N ALA A 366 -15.05 -17.17 -11.75
CA ALA A 366 -15.84 -17.89 -12.75
C ALA A 366 -17.35 -17.81 -12.51
N GLN A 367 -17.79 -17.87 -11.25
CA GLN A 367 -19.21 -17.79 -10.88
C GLN A 367 -19.80 -16.42 -11.22
N THR A 368 -19.13 -15.36 -10.78
CA THR A 368 -19.53 -13.98 -11.05
C THR A 368 -19.53 -13.70 -12.56
N LYS A 369 -18.56 -14.26 -13.28
CA LYS A 369 -18.51 -14.16 -14.75
C LYS A 369 -19.71 -14.83 -15.42
N SER A 370 -20.09 -16.04 -15.00
CA SER A 370 -21.27 -16.74 -15.52
C SER A 370 -22.53 -15.91 -15.28
N PHE A 371 -22.71 -15.41 -14.05
CA PHE A 371 -23.82 -14.54 -13.69
C PHE A 371 -23.91 -13.30 -14.60
N ILE A 372 -22.81 -12.59 -14.83
CA ILE A 372 -22.79 -11.41 -15.71
C ILE A 372 -23.19 -11.78 -17.14
N GLN A 373 -22.76 -12.94 -17.63
CA GLN A 373 -23.06 -13.41 -18.98
C GLN A 373 -24.52 -13.84 -19.13
N GLU A 374 -25.06 -14.57 -18.16
CA GLU A 374 -26.45 -15.07 -18.17
C GLU A 374 -27.48 -13.95 -18.02
N THR A 375 -27.17 -12.94 -17.21
CA THR A 375 -28.11 -11.85 -16.91
C THR A 375 -27.97 -10.63 -17.81
N GLY A 376 -26.89 -10.54 -18.60
CA GLY A 376 -26.55 -9.35 -19.37
C GLY A 376 -26.24 -8.13 -18.50
N THR A 377 -25.98 -8.31 -17.20
CA THR A 377 -25.79 -7.23 -16.23
C THR A 377 -24.56 -6.39 -16.58
N ASP A 378 -24.70 -5.06 -16.58
CA ASP A 378 -23.55 -4.17 -16.71
C ASP A 378 -22.77 -4.11 -15.38
N LEU A 379 -21.51 -4.53 -15.42
CA LEU A 379 -20.56 -4.41 -14.31
C LEU A 379 -20.44 -2.98 -13.79
N LYS A 380 -20.56 -1.96 -14.65
CA LYS A 380 -20.55 -0.57 -14.21
C LYS A 380 -21.77 -0.26 -13.35
N GLU A 381 -22.96 -0.69 -13.75
CA GLU A 381 -24.17 -0.54 -12.93
C GLU A 381 -24.04 -1.31 -11.60
N VAL A 382 -23.41 -2.48 -11.62
CA VAL A 382 -23.17 -3.29 -10.43
C VAL A 382 -22.33 -2.57 -9.39
N ILE A 383 -21.19 -2.06 -9.82
CA ILE A 383 -20.22 -1.45 -8.92
C ILE A 383 -20.65 -0.02 -8.55
N SER A 384 -21.46 0.66 -9.38
CA SER A 384 -21.90 2.05 -9.14
C SER A 384 -23.26 2.20 -8.47
N GLY A 385 -24.14 1.19 -8.50
CA GLY A 385 -25.58 1.36 -8.24
C GLY A 385 -26.21 0.31 -7.32
N TYR A 386 -25.66 0.10 -6.11
CA TYR A 386 -26.14 -0.87 -5.13
C TYR A 386 -27.67 -0.80 -4.85
N LYS A 387 -28.28 0.39 -4.82
CA LYS A 387 -29.72 0.56 -4.54
C LYS A 387 -30.65 -0.13 -5.55
N ARG A 388 -30.27 -0.21 -6.82
CA ARG A 388 -31.08 -0.88 -7.86
C ARG A 388 -30.98 -2.40 -7.75
N LEU A 389 -29.83 -2.89 -7.28
CA LEU A 389 -29.50 -4.31 -7.20
C LEU A 389 -30.01 -4.97 -5.94
N GLN A 390 -30.20 -4.24 -4.84
CA GLN A 390 -30.86 -4.76 -3.62
C GLN A 390 -32.21 -5.43 -3.94
N LYS A 391 -33.02 -4.82 -4.82
CA LYS A 391 -34.29 -5.42 -5.28
C LYS A 391 -34.11 -6.71 -6.10
N MET A 392 -32.98 -6.86 -6.80
CA MET A 392 -32.64 -8.10 -7.52
C MET A 392 -32.05 -9.16 -6.59
N MET A 393 -31.37 -8.75 -5.50
CA MET A 393 -30.77 -9.63 -4.49
C MET A 393 -31.81 -10.42 -3.68
N GLU A 394 -32.98 -9.83 -3.45
CA GLU A 394 -34.05 -10.44 -2.64
C GLU A 394 -34.56 -11.76 -3.24
N ASN A 395 -34.41 -11.96 -4.56
CA ASN A 395 -35.07 -13.04 -5.28
C ASN A 395 -34.13 -14.11 -5.88
N ASN A 396 -32.80 -13.98 -5.76
CA ASN A 396 -31.87 -14.95 -6.34
C ASN A 396 -30.52 -15.04 -5.62
N GLU A 397 -30.21 -16.24 -5.13
CA GLU A 397 -29.00 -16.51 -4.34
C GLU A 397 -27.70 -16.31 -5.14
N ASN A 398 -27.67 -16.68 -6.43
CA ASN A 398 -26.48 -16.50 -7.28
C ASN A 398 -26.17 -15.02 -7.54
N ILE A 399 -27.22 -14.21 -7.70
CA ILE A 399 -27.10 -12.76 -7.84
C ILE A 399 -26.50 -12.15 -6.57
N ARG A 400 -27.02 -12.55 -5.41
CA ARG A 400 -26.50 -12.10 -4.10
C ARG A 400 -25.03 -12.45 -3.91
N LYS A 401 -24.60 -13.67 -4.28
CA LYS A 401 -23.19 -14.10 -4.21
C LYS A 401 -22.28 -13.25 -5.10
N ALA A 402 -22.67 -13.05 -6.35
CA ALA A 402 -21.91 -12.23 -7.31
C ALA A 402 -21.79 -10.76 -6.85
N LEU A 403 -22.86 -10.19 -6.30
CA LEU A 403 -22.85 -8.82 -5.80
C LEU A 403 -22.01 -8.65 -4.54
N ASN A 404 -22.11 -9.60 -3.59
CA ASN A 404 -21.23 -9.62 -2.43
C ASN A 404 -19.76 -9.76 -2.82
N TRP A 405 -19.46 -10.48 -3.89
CA TRP A 405 -18.10 -10.56 -4.42
C TRP A 405 -17.62 -9.23 -5.00
N LEU A 406 -18.45 -8.55 -5.81
CA LEU A 406 -18.08 -7.32 -6.54
C LEU A 406 -18.06 -6.05 -5.67
N TYR A 407 -19.03 -5.91 -4.78
CA TYR A 407 -19.24 -4.72 -3.95
C TYR A 407 -19.55 -5.10 -2.49
N PRO A 408 -18.62 -5.80 -1.82
CA PRO A 408 -18.80 -6.34 -0.48
C PRO A 408 -19.06 -5.23 0.55
N ASN A 409 -20.15 -5.34 1.32
CA ASN A 409 -20.51 -4.39 2.39
C ASN A 409 -20.42 -2.92 1.95
N GLU A 410 -20.94 -2.62 0.75
CA GLU A 410 -20.92 -1.28 0.18
C GLU A 410 -19.51 -0.69 -0.05
N ASN A 411 -18.51 -1.56 -0.18
CA ASN A 411 -17.13 -1.17 -0.47
C ASN A 411 -16.67 -1.76 -1.80
N LEU A 412 -15.78 -1.03 -2.48
CA LEU A 412 -15.03 -1.61 -3.59
C LEU A 412 -14.29 -2.86 -3.11
N GLN A 413 -14.40 -3.95 -3.88
CA GLN A 413 -13.81 -5.25 -3.53
C GLN A 413 -12.35 -5.14 -3.09
N GLU A 414 -11.54 -4.35 -3.80
CA GLU A 414 -10.10 -4.17 -3.49
C GLU A 414 -9.80 -3.56 -2.11
N ARG A 415 -10.79 -2.93 -1.48
CA ARG A 415 -10.63 -2.27 -0.17
C ARG A 415 -11.08 -3.13 1.00
N LEU A 416 -11.76 -4.25 0.74
CA LEU A 416 -12.27 -5.11 1.80
C LEU A 416 -11.76 -6.55 1.70
N ILE A 417 -11.89 -7.19 0.54
CA ILE A 417 -11.64 -8.62 0.40
C ILE A 417 -10.17 -8.92 0.50
N SER A 418 -9.85 -9.88 1.37
CA SER A 418 -8.50 -10.40 1.53
C SER A 418 -7.99 -10.99 0.22
N MET A 419 -6.72 -10.73 -0.07
CA MET A 419 -6.05 -11.33 -1.22
C MET A 419 -6.02 -12.87 -1.19
N VAL A 420 -6.26 -13.49 -0.03
CA VAL A 420 -6.42 -14.96 0.12
C VAL A 420 -7.48 -15.50 -0.84
N ASN A 421 -8.62 -14.82 -0.96
CA ASN A 421 -9.67 -15.25 -1.90
C ASN A 421 -9.19 -15.22 -3.35
N ILE A 422 -8.46 -14.16 -3.72
CA ILE A 422 -7.89 -14.03 -5.07
C ILE A 422 -6.91 -15.16 -5.35
N PHE A 423 -6.03 -15.49 -4.40
CA PHE A 423 -5.06 -16.58 -4.59
C PHE A 423 -5.70 -17.96 -4.60
N SER A 424 -6.76 -18.18 -3.81
CA SER A 424 -7.52 -19.43 -3.87
C SER A 424 -8.20 -19.60 -5.22
N ALA A 425 -8.81 -18.53 -5.73
CA ALA A 425 -9.55 -18.53 -6.99
C ALA A 425 -8.67 -18.51 -8.25
N SER A 426 -7.41 -18.07 -8.15
CA SER A 426 -6.59 -17.79 -9.36
C SER A 426 -5.17 -18.39 -9.33
N GLY A 427 -4.59 -18.56 -8.14
CA GLY A 427 -3.24 -19.06 -7.94
C GLY A 427 -2.15 -18.02 -8.22
N LYS A 428 -0.92 -18.29 -7.75
CA LYS A 428 0.20 -17.32 -7.83
C LYS A 428 0.55 -16.87 -9.27
N GLN A 429 0.48 -17.80 -10.24
CA GLN A 429 0.79 -17.49 -11.65
C GLN A 429 -0.19 -16.48 -12.25
N PHE A 430 -1.41 -16.41 -11.71
CA PHE A 430 -2.39 -15.43 -12.14
C PHE A 430 -2.00 -14.00 -11.75
N ALA A 431 -1.43 -13.78 -10.57
CA ALA A 431 -0.94 -12.46 -10.17
C ALA A 431 0.14 -11.97 -11.15
N ILE A 432 1.07 -12.84 -11.54
CA ILE A 432 2.14 -12.51 -12.52
C ILE A 432 1.56 -12.22 -13.92
N ARG A 433 0.57 -13.01 -14.38
CA ARG A 433 -0.14 -12.74 -15.66
C ARG A 433 -0.95 -11.44 -15.60
N THR A 434 -1.55 -11.15 -14.46
CA THR A 434 -2.28 -9.90 -14.21
C THR A 434 -1.35 -8.70 -14.28
N VAL A 435 -0.18 -8.78 -13.65
CA VAL A 435 0.88 -7.77 -13.71
C VAL A 435 1.29 -7.46 -15.15
N ARG A 436 1.57 -8.48 -15.97
CA ARG A 436 1.92 -8.29 -17.39
C ARG A 436 0.79 -7.67 -18.22
N LYS A 437 -0.47 -7.94 -17.88
CA LYS A 437 -1.61 -7.31 -18.55
C LYS A 437 -1.79 -5.85 -18.13
N LEU A 438 -1.38 -5.47 -16.92
CA LEU A 438 -1.50 -4.11 -16.39
C LEU A 438 -0.37 -3.18 -16.84
N SER A 439 0.82 -3.70 -17.18
CA SER A 439 1.98 -2.87 -17.59
C SER A 439 1.73 -1.97 -18.80
N ASN A 440 0.76 -2.30 -19.65
CA ASN A 440 0.46 -1.58 -20.89
C ASN A 440 -0.70 -0.59 -20.75
N ASN A 441 -1.19 -0.31 -19.54
CA ASN A 441 -2.42 0.46 -19.36
C ASN A 441 -2.24 1.78 -18.61
N GLU A 442 -3.14 2.70 -18.92
CA GLU A 442 -3.27 4.01 -18.27
C GLU A 442 -3.58 3.89 -16.76
N PRO A 443 -2.84 4.60 -15.89
CA PRO A 443 -3.04 4.57 -14.44
C PRO A 443 -4.35 5.23 -14.00
N ALA A 444 -5.00 6.00 -14.88
CA ALA A 444 -6.25 6.71 -14.60
C ALA A 444 -7.53 5.86 -14.75
N LYS A 445 -7.41 4.53 -14.74
CA LYS A 445 -8.54 3.63 -14.93
C LYS A 445 -8.57 2.53 -13.87
N HIS A 446 -9.78 2.08 -13.57
CA HIS A 446 -10.04 0.90 -12.77
C HIS A 446 -10.18 -0.32 -13.68
N PHE A 447 -9.50 -1.42 -13.34
CA PHE A 447 -9.43 -2.61 -14.19
C PHE A 447 -10.38 -3.71 -13.73
N ILE A 448 -11.05 -4.36 -14.68
CA ILE A 448 -11.81 -5.59 -14.44
C ILE A 448 -10.96 -6.79 -14.88
N ILE A 449 -10.66 -7.69 -13.94
CA ILE A 449 -9.71 -8.77 -14.16
C ILE A 449 -10.36 -10.11 -13.85
N ASN A 450 -10.56 -10.96 -14.86
CA ASN A 450 -11.13 -12.30 -14.67
C ASN A 450 -10.10 -13.25 -14.07
N ILE A 451 -10.44 -13.96 -12.99
CA ILE A 451 -9.53 -14.75 -12.16
C ILE A 451 -9.86 -16.24 -12.11
#